data_AF-A0A1F5DL34-F1
#
_entry.id   AF-A0A1F5DL34-F1
#
_cell.length_a   1.000
_cell.length_b   1.000
_cell.length_c   1.000
_cell.angle_alpha   90.00
_cell.angle_beta   90.00
_cell.angle_gamma   90.00
#
_symmetry.space_group_name_H-M   'P 1'
#
loop_
_entity.id
_entity.type
_entity.pdbx_description
1 polymer ?
#
loop_
_entity_poly.entity_id
_entity_poly.type
_entity_poly.pdbx_seq_one_letter_code
_entity_poly.pdbx_strand_id
1 'polypeptide(L)'
;MRYANVRAYDIPDAWYRTLWEIWSSGDVFRVNYGSEITETKKLNLSIEITNPENRPLVADKAPCDMKYVNSYALQYLWAGVKEEGETYTYGSRLREPVDQLELLISRYVEEPNDRQLTMVIRLPQDINKTLAGMKHEPPCLSVMDTELINNKMHLTCYFRSWDAYAGLPANVAGIQVFNEALVNEINTRAGTNYTTGKLIFHSKNCHIYSRLYELVRELVKPGEDSRRKTIHKEKEIL
;
A
#
# COMPACT_ATOMS: atom_id res chain seq x y z
N MET A 1 -18.91 -3.27 -10.27
CA MET A 1 -17.67 -3.20 -9.48
C MET A 1 -18.05 -3.26 -8.02
N ARG A 2 -17.67 -4.34 -7.33
CA ARG A 2 -17.92 -4.49 -5.89
C ARG A 2 -17.01 -3.58 -5.07
N TYR A 3 -17.58 -3.06 -4.00
CA TYR A 3 -16.93 -2.23 -3.00
C TYR A 3 -16.89 -2.97 -1.66
N ALA A 4 -15.80 -2.86 -0.93
CA ALA A 4 -15.67 -3.37 0.43
C ALA A 4 -14.88 -2.40 1.32
N ASN A 5 -15.07 -2.55 2.63
CA ASN A 5 -14.30 -1.84 3.65
C ASN A 5 -13.70 -2.88 4.61
N VAL A 6 -12.39 -2.82 4.79
CA VAL A 6 -11.63 -3.62 5.76
C VAL A 6 -11.19 -2.71 6.89
N ARG A 7 -11.61 -3.05 8.11
CA ARG A 7 -11.08 -2.45 9.34
C ARG A 7 -10.16 -3.45 10.02
N ALA A 8 -8.96 -3.02 10.36
CA ALA A 8 -7.93 -3.86 10.96
C ALA A 8 -7.25 -3.18 12.14
N TYR A 9 -6.74 -3.99 13.06
CA TYR A 9 -6.05 -3.49 14.24
C TYR A 9 -4.65 -2.98 13.89
N ASP A 10 -3.84 -3.81 13.21
CA ASP A 10 -2.47 -3.51 12.80
C ASP A 10 -2.23 -3.86 11.32
N ILE A 11 -0.99 -3.66 10.84
CA ILE A 11 -0.63 -3.88 9.44
C ILE A 11 -0.73 -5.35 9.02
N PRO A 12 -0.21 -6.34 9.79
CA PRO A 12 -0.44 -7.75 9.49
C PRO A 12 -1.92 -8.13 9.38
N ASP A 13 -2.76 -7.70 10.32
CA ASP A 13 -4.21 -7.95 10.30
C ASP A 13 -4.86 -7.36 9.03
N ALA A 14 -4.46 -6.15 8.65
CA ALA A 14 -4.95 -5.49 7.44
C ALA A 14 -4.66 -6.29 6.18
N TRP A 15 -3.46 -6.85 6.07
CA TRP A 15 -3.05 -7.66 4.92
C TRP A 15 -3.87 -8.96 4.83
N TYR A 16 -3.95 -9.73 5.92
CA TYR A 16 -4.72 -10.98 5.95
C TYR A 16 -6.21 -10.77 5.65
N ARG A 17 -6.83 -9.76 6.28
CA ARG A 17 -8.25 -9.44 6.05
C ARG A 17 -8.50 -8.99 4.61
N THR A 18 -7.60 -8.20 4.04
CA THR A 18 -7.71 -7.75 2.64
C THR A 18 -7.67 -8.93 1.67
N LEU A 19 -6.72 -9.86 1.86
CA LEU A 19 -6.64 -11.06 1.05
C LEU A 19 -7.89 -11.92 1.17
N TRP A 20 -8.40 -12.11 2.38
CA TRP A 20 -9.62 -12.88 2.63
C TRP A 20 -10.84 -12.24 1.96
N GLU A 21 -10.99 -10.92 2.05
CA GLU A 21 -12.12 -10.18 1.48
C GLU A 21 -12.10 -10.26 -0.06
N ILE A 22 -10.95 -10.00 -0.69
CA ILE A 22 -10.80 -10.15 -2.15
C ILE A 22 -11.08 -11.61 -2.56
N TRP A 23 -10.54 -12.58 -1.82
CA TRP A 23 -10.76 -13.99 -2.13
C TRP A 23 -12.22 -14.42 -1.98
N SER A 24 -12.96 -13.87 -1.02
CA SER A 24 -14.35 -14.28 -0.74
C SER A 24 -15.35 -13.56 -1.63
N SER A 25 -15.16 -12.27 -1.90
CA SER A 25 -16.17 -11.41 -2.53
C SER A 25 -15.70 -10.68 -3.80
N GLY A 26 -14.42 -10.79 -4.18
CA GLY A 26 -13.86 -10.04 -5.32
C GLY A 26 -14.47 -10.36 -6.68
N ASP A 27 -14.56 -9.34 -7.53
CA ASP A 27 -14.94 -9.51 -8.94
C ASP A 27 -13.78 -10.15 -9.71
N VAL A 28 -14.07 -11.08 -10.62
CA VAL A 28 -13.09 -11.55 -11.60
C VAL A 28 -12.90 -10.48 -12.67
N PHE A 29 -11.65 -10.17 -13.00
CA PHE A 29 -11.29 -9.12 -13.95
C PHE A 29 -10.09 -9.52 -14.81
N ARG A 30 -10.25 -9.48 -16.13
CA ARG A 30 -9.16 -9.73 -17.08
C ARG A 30 -8.38 -8.45 -17.37
N VAL A 31 -7.10 -8.44 -17.00
CA VAL A 31 -6.15 -7.36 -17.34
C VAL A 31 -5.59 -7.62 -18.73
N ASN A 32 -5.78 -6.67 -19.64
CA ASN A 32 -5.25 -6.73 -21.02
C ASN A 32 -4.07 -5.78 -21.25
N TYR A 33 -3.75 -4.93 -20.27
CA TYR A 33 -2.63 -3.99 -20.32
C TYR A 33 -2.22 -3.60 -18.90
N GLY A 34 -0.91 -3.66 -18.62
CA GLY A 34 -0.31 -3.33 -17.33
C GLY A 34 1.01 -4.08 -17.13
N SER A 35 1.40 -4.25 -15.86
CA SER A 35 2.54 -5.05 -15.42
C SER A 35 2.43 -6.52 -15.82
N GLU A 36 1.22 -7.08 -15.77
CA GLU A 36 0.93 -8.47 -16.13
C GLU A 36 -0.39 -8.56 -16.90
N ILE A 37 -0.42 -9.28 -18.04
CA ILE A 37 -1.64 -9.59 -18.80
C ILE A 37 -2.20 -10.91 -18.27
N THR A 38 -3.15 -10.82 -17.37
CA THR A 38 -3.65 -12.00 -16.66
C THR A 38 -5.07 -11.79 -16.12
N GLU A 39 -5.69 -12.86 -15.64
CA GLU A 39 -6.88 -12.74 -14.82
C GLU A 39 -6.50 -12.33 -13.39
N THR A 40 -7.35 -11.52 -12.78
CA THR A 40 -7.23 -11.06 -11.40
C THR A 40 -8.57 -11.19 -10.69
N LYS A 41 -8.52 -11.30 -9.37
CA LYS A 41 -9.70 -11.15 -8.50
C LYS A 41 -9.53 -9.85 -7.73
N LYS A 42 -10.51 -8.95 -7.78
CA LYS A 42 -10.33 -7.58 -7.30
C LYS A 42 -11.54 -6.93 -6.65
N LEU A 43 -11.27 -5.94 -5.81
CA LEU A 43 -12.27 -5.07 -5.17
C LEU A 43 -11.92 -3.59 -5.36
N ASN A 44 -12.95 -2.75 -5.33
CA ASN A 44 -12.76 -1.36 -4.89
C ASN A 44 -12.78 -1.38 -3.36
N LEU A 45 -11.68 -1.04 -2.71
CA LEU A 45 -11.43 -1.37 -1.31
C LEU A 45 -11.02 -0.13 -0.53
N SER A 46 -11.63 0.07 0.64
CA SER A 46 -11.11 0.94 1.69
C SER A 46 -10.51 0.10 2.81
N ILE A 47 -9.38 0.54 3.37
CA ILE A 47 -8.72 -0.11 4.51
C ILE A 47 -8.51 0.95 5.61
N GLU A 48 -8.98 0.69 6.82
CA GLU A 48 -8.66 1.49 8.02
C GLU A 48 -7.78 0.63 8.95
N ILE A 49 -6.60 1.15 9.32
CA ILE A 49 -5.67 0.54 10.28
C ILE A 49 -5.59 1.42 11.52
N THR A 50 -5.98 0.89 12.67
CA THR A 50 -6.14 1.70 13.89
C THR A 50 -4.84 1.90 14.69
N ASN A 51 -3.93 0.93 14.63
CA ASN A 51 -2.66 0.89 15.35
C ASN A 51 -1.51 0.46 14.42
N PRO A 52 -1.22 1.25 13.37
CA PRO A 52 -0.20 0.90 12.39
C PRO A 52 1.22 0.82 12.99
N GLU A 53 1.46 1.44 14.15
CA GLU A 53 2.73 1.41 14.88
C GLU A 53 3.06 0.04 15.50
N ASN A 54 2.07 -0.86 15.64
CA ASN A 54 2.29 -2.15 16.28
C ASN A 54 3.28 -3.02 15.49
N ARG A 55 4.22 -3.64 16.21
CA ARG A 55 5.24 -4.52 15.63
C ARG A 55 4.84 -6.00 15.81
N PRO A 56 5.19 -6.89 14.85
CA PRO A 56 5.92 -6.59 13.61
C PRO A 56 5.06 -5.86 12.56
N LEU A 57 5.67 -4.98 11.75
CA LEU A 57 4.96 -4.28 10.66
C LEU A 57 4.63 -5.19 9.47
N VAL A 58 5.33 -6.32 9.37
CA VAL A 58 5.21 -7.27 8.27
C VAL A 58 4.75 -8.60 8.85
N ALA A 59 3.71 -9.17 8.25
CA ALA A 59 3.23 -10.49 8.62
C ALA A 59 4.30 -11.56 8.32
N ASP A 60 4.33 -12.60 9.15
CA ASP A 60 5.23 -13.75 9.03
C ASP A 60 5.23 -14.42 7.64
N LYS A 61 4.06 -14.47 6.98
CA LYS A 61 3.88 -15.07 5.65
C LYS A 61 3.88 -14.06 4.50
N ALA A 62 4.08 -12.77 4.79
CA ALA A 62 4.15 -11.78 3.73
C ALA A 62 5.37 -12.04 2.83
N PRO A 63 5.28 -11.80 1.52
CA PRO A 63 6.39 -12.02 0.59
C PRO A 63 7.43 -10.88 0.63
N CYS A 64 7.67 -10.29 1.80
CA CYS A 64 8.63 -9.23 2.03
C CYS A 64 9.16 -9.30 3.47
N ASP A 65 10.27 -8.62 3.74
CA ASP A 65 10.85 -8.50 5.07
C ASP A 65 11.09 -7.04 5.46
N MET A 66 11.52 -6.81 6.70
CA MET A 66 11.82 -5.46 7.18
C MET A 66 13.01 -4.81 6.46
N LYS A 67 13.94 -5.60 5.90
CA LYS A 67 15.06 -5.06 5.12
C LYS A 67 14.55 -4.41 3.84
N TYR A 68 13.67 -5.11 3.12
CA TYR A 68 12.99 -4.58 1.94
C TYR A 68 12.13 -3.36 2.28
N VAL A 69 11.33 -3.43 3.36
CA VAL A 69 10.50 -2.29 3.81
C VAL A 69 11.33 -1.05 4.10
N ASN A 70 12.45 -1.18 4.81
CA ASN A 70 13.32 -0.05 5.12
C ASN A 70 13.96 0.54 3.86
N SER A 71 14.44 -0.31 2.94
CA SER A 71 14.95 0.14 1.65
C SER A 71 13.89 0.89 0.85
N TYR A 72 12.68 0.33 0.79
CA TYR A 72 11.54 0.93 0.13
C TYR A 72 11.16 2.29 0.74
N ALA A 73 11.04 2.40 2.06
CA ALA A 73 10.71 3.65 2.72
C ALA A 73 11.77 4.74 2.46
N LEU A 74 13.06 4.40 2.59
CA LEU A 74 14.14 5.37 2.42
C LEU A 74 14.32 5.79 0.97
N GLN A 75 14.45 4.83 0.05
CA GLN A 75 14.76 5.10 -1.36
C GLN A 75 13.53 5.60 -2.11
N TYR A 76 12.41 4.88 -1.99
CA TYR A 76 11.24 5.07 -2.83
C TYR A 76 10.24 6.07 -2.27
N LEU A 77 10.17 6.33 -0.96
CA LEU A 77 9.25 7.32 -0.39
C LEU A 77 9.98 8.61 0.04
N TRP A 78 11.13 8.51 0.72
CA TRP A 78 11.77 9.67 1.35
C TRP A 78 12.77 10.40 0.45
N ALA A 79 13.78 9.70 -0.08
CA ALA A 79 14.90 10.30 -0.82
C ALA A 79 14.58 10.55 -2.28
N GLY A 80 13.84 9.63 -2.93
CA GLY A 80 13.47 9.77 -4.34
C GLY A 80 14.55 9.38 -5.34
N VAL A 81 15.55 8.59 -4.91
CA VAL A 81 16.59 8.04 -5.78
C VAL A 81 15.94 7.13 -6.81
N LYS A 82 16.31 7.27 -8.09
CA LYS A 82 15.86 6.39 -9.18
C LYS A 82 16.99 5.44 -9.57
N GLU A 83 16.67 4.17 -9.77
CA GLU A 83 17.60 3.20 -10.35
C GLU A 83 17.55 3.23 -11.90
N GLU A 84 18.53 2.61 -12.54
CA GLU A 84 18.59 2.52 -14.00
C GLU A 84 17.35 1.78 -14.54
N GLY A 85 16.63 2.40 -15.47
CA GLY A 85 15.38 1.86 -16.04
C GLY A 85 14.10 2.28 -15.32
N GLU A 86 14.18 2.99 -14.19
CA GLU A 86 13.00 3.54 -13.51
C GLU A 86 12.62 4.91 -14.05
N THR A 87 11.37 5.06 -14.51
CA THR A 87 10.87 6.38 -14.95
C THR A 87 10.54 7.29 -13.76
N TYR A 88 10.28 6.73 -12.57
CA TYR A 88 10.00 7.45 -11.32
C TYR A 88 10.20 6.55 -10.08
N THR A 89 10.37 7.20 -8.94
CA THR A 89 10.00 6.69 -7.61
C THR A 89 8.97 7.60 -6.97
N TYR A 90 8.27 7.16 -5.91
CA TYR A 90 7.30 8.05 -5.25
C TYR A 90 7.99 9.29 -4.66
N GLY A 91 9.14 9.12 -4.01
CA GLY A 91 9.97 10.20 -3.50
C GLY A 91 10.36 11.18 -4.60
N SER A 92 10.71 10.70 -5.80
CA SER A 92 11.02 11.61 -6.91
C SER A 92 9.83 12.49 -7.31
N ARG A 93 8.59 12.01 -7.17
CA ARG A 93 7.37 12.78 -7.44
C ARG A 93 6.97 13.68 -6.26
N LEU A 94 7.36 13.30 -5.04
CA LEU A 94 7.16 14.09 -3.82
C LEU A 94 8.18 15.23 -3.70
N ARG A 95 9.37 15.07 -4.27
CA ARG A 95 10.49 16.03 -4.17
C ARG A 95 10.61 16.97 -5.38
N GLU A 96 10.20 16.52 -6.56
CA GLU A 96 10.39 17.27 -7.82
C GLU A 96 9.10 17.27 -8.67
N PRO A 97 8.78 18.40 -9.34
CA PRO A 97 9.51 19.67 -9.41
C PRO A 97 9.31 20.58 -8.19
N VAL A 98 8.49 20.15 -7.24
CA VAL A 98 8.22 20.87 -5.99
C VAL A 98 8.51 19.90 -4.85
N ASP A 99 9.30 20.33 -3.87
CA ASP A 99 9.53 19.53 -2.65
C ASP A 99 8.32 19.62 -1.73
N GLN A 100 7.31 18.81 -2.05
CA GLN A 100 6.04 18.74 -1.32
C GLN A 100 6.27 18.28 0.12
N LEU A 101 7.27 17.43 0.37
CA LEU A 101 7.56 16.91 1.70
C LEU A 101 8.18 17.99 2.61
N GLU A 102 9.18 18.72 2.12
CA GLU A 102 9.79 19.82 2.88
C GLU A 102 8.80 20.97 3.15
N LEU A 103 7.98 21.31 2.15
CA LEU A 103 6.91 22.30 2.32
C LEU A 103 5.85 21.85 3.32
N LEU A 104 5.46 20.57 3.29
CA LEU A 104 4.51 20.00 4.24
C LEU A 104 5.06 20.05 5.67
N ILE A 105 6.32 19.67 5.88
CA ILE A 105 6.97 19.73 7.20
C ILE A 105 6.99 21.19 7.69
N SER A 106 7.44 22.12 6.86
CA SER A 106 7.52 23.54 7.21
C SER A 106 6.16 24.11 7.59
N ARG A 107 5.11 23.74 6.85
CA ARG A 107 3.74 24.18 7.15
C ARG A 107 3.18 23.57 8.43
N TYR A 108 3.47 22.31 8.75
CA TYR A 108 3.08 21.74 10.05
C TYR A 108 3.82 22.38 11.24
N VAL A 109 5.06 22.85 11.03
CA VAL A 109 5.81 23.59 12.05
C VAL A 109 5.19 24.97 12.30
N GLU A 110 4.71 25.63 11.25
CA GLU A 110 4.09 26.97 11.32
C GLU A 110 2.62 26.92 11.78
N GLU A 111 1.80 26.06 11.16
CA GLU A 111 0.36 25.91 11.39
C GLU A 111 -0.02 24.42 11.51
N PRO A 112 -0.04 23.86 12.73
CA PRO A 112 -0.35 22.45 12.95
C PRO A 112 -1.75 22.01 12.48
N ASN A 113 -2.73 22.93 12.37
CA ASN A 113 -4.10 22.61 11.99
C ASN A 113 -4.38 22.87 10.49
N ASP A 114 -3.34 22.81 9.66
CA ASP A 114 -3.45 23.05 8.23
C ASP A 114 -4.05 21.86 7.48
N ARG A 115 -5.35 21.96 7.18
CA ARG A 115 -6.12 20.94 6.44
C ARG A 115 -5.86 20.91 4.93
N GLN A 116 -4.90 21.67 4.42
CA GLN A 116 -4.59 21.73 2.97
C GLN A 116 -3.35 20.89 2.60
N LEU A 117 -2.73 20.22 3.58
CA LEU A 117 -1.48 19.51 3.40
C LEU A 117 -1.71 18.14 2.75
N THR A 118 -1.74 18.16 1.43
CA THR A 118 -1.90 16.98 0.58
C THR A 118 -0.72 16.87 -0.39
N MET A 119 -0.12 15.70 -0.48
CA MET A 119 0.93 15.39 -1.45
C MET A 119 0.38 14.58 -2.62
N VAL A 120 0.73 14.97 -3.85
CA VAL A 120 0.27 14.34 -5.09
C VAL A 120 1.44 13.67 -5.80
N ILE A 121 1.29 12.38 -6.11
CA ILE A 121 2.32 11.54 -6.73
C ILE A 121 2.04 11.37 -8.24
N ARG A 122 0.77 11.16 -8.60
CA ARG A 122 0.39 10.94 -10.00
C ARG A 122 0.31 12.27 -10.73
N LEU A 123 0.85 12.30 -11.94
CA LEU A 123 0.80 13.46 -12.83
C LEU A 123 -0.21 13.21 -13.98
N PRO A 124 -0.70 14.27 -14.64
CA PRO A 124 -1.56 14.13 -15.81
C PRO A 124 -0.92 13.26 -16.91
N GLN A 125 0.39 13.43 -17.17
CA GLN A 125 1.11 12.66 -18.20
C GLN A 125 1.18 11.14 -17.94
N ASP A 126 0.90 10.68 -16.71
CA ASP A 126 0.86 9.26 -16.38
C ASP A 126 -0.31 8.50 -17.03
N ILE A 127 -1.18 9.20 -17.79
CA ILE A 127 -2.15 8.56 -18.67
C ILE A 127 -1.51 7.95 -19.93
N ASN A 128 -0.34 8.44 -20.32
CA ASN A 128 0.37 7.97 -21.51
C ASN A 128 0.98 6.59 -21.28
N LYS A 129 0.91 5.73 -22.29
CA LYS A 129 1.50 4.38 -22.27
C LYS A 129 3.02 4.37 -22.43
N THR A 130 3.57 5.48 -22.89
CA THR A 130 4.99 5.65 -23.18
C THR A 130 5.40 7.03 -22.69
N LEU A 131 6.54 7.12 -22.01
CA LEU A 131 7.19 8.38 -21.61
C LEU A 131 8.69 8.25 -21.90
N ALA A 132 9.32 9.32 -22.39
CA ALA A 132 10.73 9.35 -22.76
C ALA A 132 11.18 8.18 -23.65
N GLY A 133 10.31 7.73 -24.57
CA GLY A 133 10.60 6.62 -25.49
C GLY A 133 10.50 5.21 -24.89
N MET A 134 10.15 5.08 -23.61
CA MET A 134 10.03 3.79 -22.90
C MET A 134 8.59 3.49 -22.50
N LYS A 135 8.24 2.20 -22.37
CA LYS A 135 6.94 1.79 -21.79
C LYS A 135 6.80 2.42 -20.41
N HIS A 136 5.68 3.09 -20.18
CA HIS A 136 5.40 3.74 -18.90
C HIS A 136 4.45 2.90 -18.06
N GLU A 137 4.89 2.54 -16.85
CA GLU A 137 4.06 1.92 -15.81
C GLU A 137 3.70 3.00 -14.78
N PRO A 138 2.49 3.57 -14.77
CA PRO A 138 2.21 4.74 -13.95
C PRO A 138 2.27 4.45 -12.43
N PRO A 139 2.44 5.47 -11.56
CA PRO A 139 2.40 5.31 -10.10
C PRO A 139 1.11 4.63 -9.60
N CYS A 140 1.23 3.60 -8.76
CA CYS A 140 0.08 2.97 -8.10
C CYS A 140 -0.46 3.87 -6.98
N LEU A 141 0.39 4.30 -6.06
CA LEU A 141 0.09 5.38 -5.11
C LEU A 141 -0.07 6.69 -5.89
N SER A 142 -1.16 7.41 -5.63
CA SER A 142 -1.53 8.61 -6.39
C SER A 142 -1.59 9.86 -5.52
N VAL A 143 -2.10 9.74 -4.29
CA VAL A 143 -2.23 10.84 -3.32
C VAL A 143 -1.89 10.31 -1.94
N MET A 144 -1.19 11.13 -1.15
CA MET A 144 -0.99 10.96 0.28
C MET A 144 -1.44 12.24 0.97
N ASP A 145 -2.52 12.15 1.74
CA ASP A 145 -3.13 13.26 2.46
C ASP A 145 -2.83 13.11 3.95
N THR A 146 -2.52 14.22 4.62
CA THR A 146 -2.09 14.20 6.02
C THR A 146 -3.00 15.06 6.88
N GLU A 147 -3.30 14.59 8.09
CA GLU A 147 -4.13 15.33 9.03
C GLU A 147 -3.63 15.12 10.46
N LEU A 148 -3.33 16.22 11.17
CA LEU A 148 -2.92 16.20 12.56
C LEU A 148 -4.14 16.41 13.45
N ILE A 149 -4.58 15.36 14.15
CA ILE A 149 -5.74 15.42 15.05
C ILE A 149 -5.33 14.84 16.40
N ASN A 150 -5.66 15.54 17.50
CA ASN A 150 -5.38 15.08 18.86
C ASN A 150 -3.90 14.65 19.06
N ASN A 151 -2.97 15.43 18.51
CA ASN A 151 -1.52 15.17 18.53
C ASN A 151 -1.10 13.87 17.80
N LYS A 152 -1.92 13.39 16.86
CA LYS A 152 -1.64 12.20 16.05
C LYS A 152 -1.67 12.53 14.56
N MET A 153 -0.62 12.15 13.84
CA MET A 153 -0.49 12.32 12.39
C MET A 153 -1.17 11.16 11.66
N HIS A 154 -2.36 11.43 11.11
CA HIS A 154 -3.14 10.50 10.30
C HIS A 154 -2.79 10.65 8.83
N LEU A 155 -2.70 9.53 8.11
CA LEU A 155 -2.51 9.52 6.66
C LEU A 155 -3.71 8.88 5.97
N THR A 156 -4.20 9.53 4.91
CA THR A 156 -5.15 8.97 3.95
C THR A 156 -4.49 8.86 2.58
N CYS A 157 -4.34 7.64 2.07
CA CYS A 157 -3.64 7.36 0.83
C CYS A 157 -4.58 6.78 -0.23
N TYR A 158 -4.42 7.19 -1.50
CA TYR A 158 -5.16 6.64 -2.63
C TYR A 158 -4.27 5.86 -3.59
N PHE A 159 -4.59 4.59 -3.80
CA PHE A 159 -3.95 3.68 -4.75
C PHE A 159 -4.87 3.38 -5.94
N ARG A 160 -4.52 3.80 -7.16
CA ARG A 160 -5.36 3.51 -8.35
C ARG A 160 -5.47 2.02 -8.69
N SER A 161 -4.49 1.23 -8.26
CA SER A 161 -4.30 -0.20 -8.51
C SER A 161 -3.35 -0.73 -7.44
N TRP A 162 -3.61 -1.89 -6.86
CA TRP A 162 -2.80 -2.40 -5.76
C TRP A 162 -2.74 -3.92 -5.73
N ASP A 163 -1.53 -4.49 -5.84
CA ASP A 163 -1.32 -5.91 -5.61
C ASP A 163 -1.48 -6.19 -4.11
N ALA A 164 -2.56 -6.87 -3.75
CA ALA A 164 -2.93 -7.16 -2.37
C ALA A 164 -1.98 -8.17 -1.70
N TYR A 165 -1.31 -9.03 -2.48
CA TYR A 165 -0.45 -10.07 -1.95
C TYR A 165 0.97 -9.57 -1.74
N ALA A 166 1.61 -9.03 -2.78
CA ALA A 166 3.02 -8.63 -2.72
C ALA A 166 3.23 -7.14 -2.45
N GLY A 167 2.41 -6.28 -3.07
CA GLY A 167 2.59 -4.83 -2.95
C GLY A 167 2.11 -4.27 -1.60
N LEU A 168 0.89 -4.63 -1.21
CA LEU A 168 0.23 -4.12 0.00
C LEU A 168 1.08 -4.21 1.27
N PRO A 169 1.61 -5.38 1.69
CA PRO A 169 2.30 -5.47 2.96
C PRO A 169 3.54 -4.58 3.01
N ALA A 170 4.33 -4.54 1.92
CA ALA A 170 5.50 -3.68 1.84
C ALA A 170 5.14 -2.19 1.77
N ASN A 171 4.10 -1.82 1.00
CA ASN A 171 3.69 -0.43 0.85
C ASN A 171 3.13 0.15 2.14
N VAL A 172 2.26 -0.58 2.84
CA VAL A 172 1.65 -0.11 4.10
C VAL A 172 2.72 0.01 5.19
N ALA A 173 3.58 -1.01 5.35
CA ALA A 173 4.69 -0.96 6.29
C ALA A 173 5.67 0.18 5.98
N GLY A 174 6.00 0.39 4.70
CA GLY A 174 6.87 1.49 4.27
C GLY A 174 6.26 2.86 4.50
N ILE A 175 4.95 3.02 4.30
CA ILE A 175 4.21 4.26 4.59
C ILE A 175 4.16 4.53 6.10
N GLN A 176 4.05 3.50 6.94
CA GLN A 176 4.15 3.67 8.38
C GLN A 176 5.54 4.16 8.79
N VAL A 177 6.62 3.56 8.26
CA VAL A 177 7.99 4.00 8.52
C VAL A 177 8.21 5.45 8.04
N PHE A 178 7.65 5.79 6.88
CA PHE A 178 7.64 7.16 6.37
C PHE A 178 6.92 8.12 7.32
N ASN A 179 5.75 7.74 7.86
CA ASN A 179 4.99 8.56 8.80
C ASN A 179 5.74 8.76 10.13
N GLU A 180 6.41 7.72 10.63
CA GLU A 180 7.28 7.81 11.82
C GLU A 180 8.42 8.82 11.59
N ALA A 181 9.07 8.79 10.42
CA ALA A 181 10.11 9.75 10.06
C ALA A 181 9.56 11.18 9.91
N LEU A 182 8.39 11.34 9.28
CA LEU A 182 7.71 12.63 9.12
C LEU A 182 7.38 13.26 10.48
N VAL A 183 6.75 12.50 11.37
CA VAL A 183 6.40 12.96 12.72
C VAL A 183 7.66 13.34 13.51
N ASN A 184 8.72 12.53 13.41
CA ASN A 184 9.99 12.83 14.08
C ASN A 184 10.61 14.14 13.59
N GLU A 185 10.59 14.40 12.29
CA GLU A 185 11.12 15.63 11.70
C GLU A 185 10.32 16.87 12.16
N ILE A 186 8.98 16.79 12.15
CA ILE A 186 8.11 17.87 12.65
C ILE A 186 8.39 18.12 14.13
N ASN A 187 8.44 17.07 14.95
CA ASN A 187 8.72 17.19 16.39
C ASN A 187 10.08 17.83 16.66
N THR A 188 11.11 17.45 15.89
CA THR A 188 12.46 17.99 16.03
C THR A 188 12.50 19.49 15.72
N ARG A 189 11.76 19.95 14.70
CA ARG A 189 11.75 21.36 14.28
C ARG A 189 10.83 22.24 15.15
N ALA A 190 9.68 21.72 15.56
CA ALA A 190 8.66 22.48 16.29
C ALA A 190 8.77 22.35 17.83
N GLY A 191 9.58 21.42 18.35
CA GLY A 191 9.63 21.14 19.79
C GLY A 191 8.34 20.49 20.31
N THR A 192 7.65 19.73 19.46
CA THR A 192 6.38 19.06 19.78
C THR A 192 6.59 17.59 20.15
N ASN A 193 5.51 16.91 20.57
CA ASN A 193 5.54 15.48 20.90
C ASN A 193 4.37 14.74 20.25
N TYR A 194 4.20 14.94 18.95
CA TYR A 194 3.20 14.24 18.16
C TYR A 194 3.58 12.76 17.97
N THR A 195 2.57 11.94 17.70
CA THR A 195 2.73 10.51 17.43
C THR A 195 2.08 10.13 16.10
N THR A 196 2.34 8.94 15.58
CA THR A 196 1.59 8.45 14.42
C THR A 196 0.14 8.14 14.79
N GLY A 197 -0.78 8.49 13.90
CA GLY A 197 -2.20 8.17 13.98
C GLY A 197 -2.56 6.95 13.12
N LYS A 198 -3.84 6.89 12.76
CA LYS A 198 -4.38 5.85 11.86
C LYS A 198 -3.82 6.00 10.45
N LEU A 199 -3.74 4.87 9.74
CA LEU A 199 -3.57 4.85 8.29
C LEU A 199 -4.89 4.45 7.62
N ILE A 200 -5.30 5.22 6.63
CA ILE A 200 -6.48 4.97 5.82
C ILE A 200 -6.03 4.83 4.37
N PHE A 201 -6.48 3.79 3.69
CA PHE A 201 -6.17 3.54 2.29
C PHE A 201 -7.44 3.36 1.48
N HIS A 202 -7.43 3.89 0.26
CA HIS A 202 -8.46 3.64 -0.72
C HIS A 202 -7.84 3.08 -1.99
N SER A 203 -8.42 2.03 -2.55
CA SER A 203 -7.98 1.50 -3.82
C SER A 203 -9.13 1.13 -4.75
N LYS A 204 -9.12 1.70 -5.95
CA LYS A 204 -10.09 1.38 -7.00
C LYS A 204 -10.00 -0.09 -7.45
N ASN A 205 -8.79 -0.63 -7.46
CA ASN A 205 -8.49 -1.97 -7.96
C ASN A 205 -7.43 -2.63 -7.08
N CYS A 206 -7.83 -3.05 -5.88
CA CYS A 206 -7.01 -3.90 -5.02
C CYS A 206 -7.25 -5.35 -5.43
N HIS A 207 -6.20 -6.07 -5.83
CA HIS A 207 -6.32 -7.32 -6.57
C HIS A 207 -5.32 -8.39 -6.17
N ILE A 208 -5.70 -9.64 -6.48
CA ILE A 208 -4.84 -10.82 -6.45
C ILE A 208 -4.68 -11.30 -7.89
N TYR A 209 -3.44 -11.52 -8.33
CA TYR A 209 -3.15 -12.13 -9.62
C TYR A 209 -3.51 -13.62 -9.64
N SER A 210 -4.02 -14.12 -10.76
CA SER A 210 -4.44 -15.53 -10.89
C SER A 210 -3.33 -16.54 -10.56
N ARG A 211 -2.07 -16.23 -10.91
CA ARG A 211 -0.90 -17.06 -10.54
C ARG A 211 -0.73 -17.26 -9.03
N LEU A 212 -1.34 -16.40 -8.21
CA LEU A 212 -1.28 -16.43 -6.75
C LEU A 212 -2.53 -17.04 -6.11
N TYR A 213 -3.54 -17.47 -6.89
CA TYR A 213 -4.81 -17.93 -6.33
C TYR A 213 -4.67 -19.14 -5.41
N GLU A 214 -3.90 -20.16 -5.80
CA GLU A 214 -3.69 -21.34 -4.93
C GLU A 214 -2.98 -20.95 -3.63
N LEU A 215 -1.93 -20.14 -3.73
CA LEU A 215 -1.17 -19.65 -2.56
C LEU A 215 -2.06 -18.83 -1.61
N VAL A 216 -2.86 -17.90 -2.14
CA VAL A 216 -3.78 -17.11 -1.32
C VAL A 216 -4.90 -17.97 -0.75
N ARG A 217 -5.44 -18.94 -1.51
CA ARG A 217 -6.44 -19.88 -1.00
C ARG A 217 -5.93 -20.62 0.22
N GLU A 218 -4.73 -21.19 0.14
CA GLU A 218 -4.10 -21.91 1.26
C GLU A 218 -3.86 -20.99 2.46
N LEU A 219 -3.45 -19.73 2.20
CA LEU A 219 -3.18 -18.74 3.23
C LEU A 219 -4.45 -18.36 4.02
N VAL A 220 -5.56 -18.08 3.33
CA VAL A 220 -6.79 -17.56 3.95
C VAL A 220 -7.79 -18.65 4.33
N LYS A 221 -7.57 -19.89 3.89
CA LYS A 221 -8.36 -21.08 4.24
C LYS A 221 -7.47 -22.30 4.54
N PRO A 222 -6.67 -22.25 5.62
CA PRO A 222 -5.83 -23.38 5.98
C PRO A 222 -6.69 -24.62 6.28
N GLY A 223 -6.42 -25.73 5.56
CA GLY A 223 -7.04 -27.04 5.82
C GLY A 223 -8.23 -27.47 4.94
N GLU A 224 -8.63 -26.69 3.93
CA GLU A 224 -9.54 -27.19 2.87
C GLU A 224 -8.79 -28.14 1.90
N ASP A 225 -7.49 -27.93 1.68
CA ASP A 225 -6.69 -28.73 0.75
C ASP A 225 -6.33 -30.12 1.29
N SER A 226 -6.05 -30.23 2.60
CA SER A 226 -5.90 -31.52 3.28
C SER A 226 -7.21 -32.32 3.26
N ARG A 227 -8.37 -31.66 3.44
CA ARG A 227 -9.68 -32.31 3.30
C ARG A 227 -9.97 -32.76 1.86
N ARG A 228 -9.62 -31.97 0.85
CA ARG A 228 -9.73 -32.39 -0.57
C ARG A 228 -8.82 -33.57 -0.91
N LYS A 229 -7.56 -33.56 -0.44
CA LYS A 229 -6.61 -34.67 -0.63
C LYS A 229 -7.08 -35.96 0.04
N THR A 230 -7.67 -35.88 1.24
CA THR A 230 -8.28 -37.04 1.91
C THR A 230 -9.48 -37.59 1.13
N ILE A 231 -10.39 -36.71 0.66
CA ILE A 231 -11.57 -37.11 -0.12
C ILE A 231 -11.20 -37.72 -1.47
N HIS A 232 -10.14 -37.24 -2.13
CA HIS A 232 -9.68 -37.84 -3.40
C HIS A 232 -9.04 -39.22 -3.18
N LYS A 233 -8.27 -39.37 -2.09
CA LYS A 233 -7.66 -40.64 -1.72
C LYS A 233 -8.69 -41.72 -1.33
N GLU A 234 -9.79 -41.33 -0.69
CA GLU A 234 -10.90 -42.25 -0.38
C GLU A 234 -11.69 -42.70 -1.63
N LYS A 235 -11.71 -41.89 -2.70
CA LYS A 235 -12.37 -42.25 -3.97
C LYS A 235 -11.53 -43.14 -4.90
N GLU A 236 -10.20 -43.19 -4.72
CA GLU A 236 -9.32 -44.11 -5.46
C GLU A 236 -9.23 -45.50 -4.83
N ILE A 237 -9.79 -45.69 -3.63
CA ILE A 237 -9.79 -46.95 -2.87
C ILE A 237 -11.13 -47.72 -3.01
N LEU A 238 -12.07 -47.19 -3.79
CA LEU A 238 -13.36 -47.78 -4.17
C LEU A 238 -13.39 -48.09 -5.67
#